data_AF-A0A7C3ZEP7-F1
#
_entry.id   AF-A0A7C3ZEP7-F1
#
_cell.length_a   1.000
_cell.length_b   1.000
_cell.length_c   1.000
_cell.angle_alpha   90.00
_cell.angle_beta   90.00
_cell.angle_gamma   90.00
#
_symmetry.space_group_name_H-M   'P 1'
#
loop_
_entity.id
_entity.type
_entity.pdbx_description
1 polymer ?
#
loop_
_entity_poly.entity_id
_entity_poly.type
_entity_poly.pdbx_seq_one_letter_code
_entity_poly.pdbx_strand_id
1 'polypeptide(L)'
;MIAQEITELRRLNKLLRELLEVNESIVRIRDREELVKRIEEILSDYSAKIVEKPVEGECLEIRYGEKTYGFLCVKVMDEEMEPLLRTLTDNIAFAFKSMEDEEKREEMFKRLVENIKTIAYLVDRIRNPLAAIRGFTEIYIEDEEVRSKIFEQIERIVEIVRNLDISWSESERIAGFEL
;
A
#
# COMPACT_ATOMS: atom_id res chain seq x y z
N MET A 1 -1.63 35.78 -38.84
CA MET A 1 -0.90 34.53 -39.14
C MET A 1 0.32 34.42 -38.23
N ILE A 2 1.46 35.08 -38.52
CA ILE A 2 2.71 34.92 -37.74
C ILE A 2 2.57 35.22 -36.23
N ALA A 3 1.87 36.31 -35.84
CA ALA A 3 1.73 36.67 -34.42
C ALA A 3 0.84 35.70 -33.61
N GLN A 4 -0.08 35.00 -34.29
CA GLN A 4 -0.98 34.03 -33.67
C GLN A 4 -0.28 32.69 -33.44
N GLU A 5 0.46 32.21 -34.45
CA GLU A 5 1.32 31.02 -34.35
C GLU A 5 2.39 31.15 -33.26
N ILE A 6 3.02 32.33 -33.12
CA ILE A 6 4.00 32.58 -32.05
C ILE A 6 3.35 32.52 -30.65
N THR A 7 2.09 32.90 -30.54
CA THR A 7 1.36 32.90 -29.26
C THR A 7 0.94 31.49 -28.86
N GLU A 8 0.47 30.68 -29.82
CA GLU A 8 0.15 29.26 -29.63
C GLU A 8 1.38 28.46 -29.21
N LEU A 9 2.50 28.60 -29.93
CA LEU A 9 3.76 27.94 -29.60
C LEU A 9 4.29 28.30 -28.21
N ARG A 10 4.12 29.56 -27.76
CA ARG A 10 4.50 29.97 -26.40
C ARG A 10 3.64 29.32 -25.34
N ARG A 11 2.32 29.20 -25.58
CA ARG A 11 1.37 28.58 -24.67
C ARG A 11 1.63 27.08 -24.51
N LEU A 12 1.94 26.39 -25.60
CA LEU A 12 2.28 24.96 -25.60
C LEU A 12 3.61 24.67 -24.89
N ASN A 13 4.65 25.46 -25.17
CA ASN A 13 5.95 25.32 -24.50
C ASN A 13 5.85 25.58 -22.99
N LYS A 14 4.97 26.49 -22.57
CA LYS A 14 4.71 26.72 -21.15
C LYS A 14 4.05 25.49 -20.51
N LEU A 15 2.99 24.96 -21.13
CA LEU A 15 2.33 23.76 -20.65
C LEU A 15 3.33 22.60 -20.51
N LEU A 16 4.16 22.35 -21.53
CA LEU A 16 5.18 21.30 -21.48
C LEU A 16 6.12 21.42 -20.27
N ARG A 17 6.53 22.64 -19.90
CA ARG A 17 7.39 22.87 -18.73
C ARG A 17 6.67 22.56 -17.43
N GLU A 18 5.42 22.99 -17.31
CA GLU A 18 4.59 22.70 -16.15
C GLU A 18 4.32 21.19 -16.01
N LEU A 19 4.07 20.49 -17.12
CA LEU A 19 3.93 19.03 -17.13
C LEU A 19 5.20 18.31 -16.69
N LEU A 20 6.37 18.80 -17.09
CA LEU A 20 7.64 18.25 -16.60
C LEU A 20 7.79 18.46 -15.09
N GLU A 21 7.42 19.62 -14.56
CA GLU A 21 7.43 19.88 -13.13
C GLU A 21 6.45 18.98 -12.36
N VAL A 22 5.28 18.69 -12.94
CA VAL A 22 4.34 17.70 -12.38
C VAL A 22 5.00 16.32 -12.34
N ASN A 23 5.65 15.89 -13.41
CA ASN A 23 6.34 14.59 -13.44
C ASN A 23 7.47 14.50 -12.41
N GLU A 24 8.23 15.58 -12.20
CA GLU A 24 9.22 15.63 -11.12
C GLU A 24 8.55 15.53 -9.73
N SER A 25 7.39 16.17 -9.56
CA SER A 25 6.62 16.12 -8.31
C SER A 25 6.10 14.71 -8.03
N ILE A 26 5.62 14.00 -9.06
CA ILE A 26 5.16 12.60 -8.98
C ILE A 26 6.26 11.68 -8.41
N VAL A 27 7.52 11.90 -8.79
CA VAL A 27 8.64 11.08 -8.32
C VAL A 27 8.97 11.32 -6.85
N ARG A 28 8.73 12.53 -6.34
CA ARG A 28 9.18 12.96 -5.01
C ARG A 28 8.09 12.83 -3.94
N ILE A 29 6.85 13.13 -4.30
CA ILE A 29 5.73 13.15 -3.37
C ILE A 29 5.14 11.75 -3.29
N ARG A 30 4.97 11.22 -2.07
CA ARG A 30 4.35 9.92 -1.82
C ARG A 30 2.91 10.00 -1.35
N ASP A 31 2.51 11.15 -0.80
CA ASP A 31 1.15 11.40 -0.35
C ASP A 31 0.27 11.89 -1.51
N ARG A 32 -0.88 11.24 -1.69
CA ARG A 32 -1.77 11.52 -2.80
C ARG A 32 -2.39 12.92 -2.71
N GLU A 33 -2.80 13.36 -1.53
CA GLU A 33 -3.44 14.66 -1.36
C GLU A 33 -2.45 15.80 -1.58
N GLU A 34 -1.22 15.64 -1.10
CA GLU A 34 -0.12 16.56 -1.33
C GLU A 34 0.21 16.66 -2.82
N LEU A 35 0.29 15.51 -3.53
CA LEU A 35 0.55 15.49 -4.96
C LEU A 35 -0.57 16.19 -5.73
N VAL A 36 -1.84 15.93 -5.40
CA VAL A 36 -2.98 16.61 -6.02
C VAL A 36 -2.88 18.12 -5.85
N LYS A 37 -2.66 18.61 -4.62
CA LYS A 37 -2.50 20.05 -4.35
C LYS A 37 -1.38 20.65 -5.18
N ARG A 38 -0.23 19.96 -5.24
CA ARG A 38 0.93 20.42 -6.02
C ARG A 38 0.63 20.50 -7.51
N ILE A 39 -0.08 19.53 -8.07
CA ILE A 39 -0.47 19.54 -9.49
C ILE A 39 -1.41 20.73 -9.79
N GLU A 40 -2.40 20.97 -8.94
CA GLU A 40 -3.32 22.11 -9.09
C GLU A 40 -2.61 23.47 -8.97
N GLU A 41 -1.58 23.57 -8.13
CA GLU A 41 -0.73 24.76 -8.04
C GLU A 41 0.07 24.99 -9.32
N ILE A 42 0.75 23.96 -9.81
CA ILE A 42 1.59 24.03 -11.02
C ILE A 42 0.76 24.42 -12.24
N LEU A 43 -0.41 23.81 -12.40
CA LEU A 43 -1.32 24.03 -13.54
C LEU A 43 -2.40 25.09 -13.26
N SER A 44 -2.16 25.97 -12.28
CA SER A 44 -3.12 26.99 -11.87
C SER A 44 -3.48 27.98 -13.00
N ASP A 45 -2.54 28.26 -13.90
CA ASP A 45 -2.75 29.11 -15.08
C ASP A 45 -3.78 28.53 -16.07
N TYR A 46 -4.01 27.21 -16.00
CA TYR A 46 -5.01 26.49 -16.78
C TYR A 46 -6.30 26.24 -15.98
N SER A 47 -6.37 26.78 -14.75
CA SER A 47 -7.44 26.51 -13.78
C SER A 47 -7.66 25.02 -13.57
N ALA A 48 -6.57 24.23 -13.59
CA ALA A 48 -6.64 22.79 -13.50
C ALA A 48 -7.12 22.34 -12.11
N LYS A 49 -8.01 21.35 -12.09
CA LYS A 49 -8.53 20.71 -10.88
C LYS A 49 -8.59 19.21 -11.03
N ILE A 50 -8.18 18.49 -9.99
CA ILE A 50 -8.36 17.03 -9.92
C ILE A 50 -9.57 16.75 -9.04
N VAL A 51 -10.59 16.13 -9.62
CA VAL A 51 -11.88 15.90 -8.98
C VAL A 51 -12.32 14.45 -9.14
N GLU A 52 -13.11 13.93 -8.20
CA GLU A 52 -13.62 12.56 -8.26
C GLU A 52 -14.67 12.37 -9.37
N LYS A 53 -15.38 13.44 -9.72
CA LYS A 53 -16.42 13.45 -10.74
C LYS A 53 -16.19 14.63 -11.68
N PRO A 54 -16.47 14.48 -12.99
CA PRO A 54 -16.29 15.57 -13.93
C PRO A 54 -17.19 16.75 -13.56
N VAL A 55 -16.64 17.96 -13.63
CA VAL A 55 -17.32 19.24 -13.37
C VAL A 55 -17.40 20.06 -14.66
N GLU A 56 -17.99 21.25 -14.62
CA GLU A 56 -18.01 22.16 -15.78
C GLU A 56 -16.58 22.48 -16.27
N GLY A 57 -16.34 22.30 -17.57
CA GLY A 57 -15.05 22.44 -18.21
C GLY A 57 -14.72 21.25 -19.11
N GLU A 58 -13.47 21.18 -19.55
CA GLU A 58 -12.96 20.05 -20.33
C GLU A 58 -12.17 19.13 -19.41
N CYS A 59 -12.64 17.89 -19.27
CA CYS A 59 -12.11 16.92 -18.31
C CYS A 59 -11.55 15.69 -19.00
N LEU A 60 -10.38 15.26 -18.56
CA LEU A 60 -9.73 14.02 -18.96
C LEU A 60 -9.73 13.05 -17.78
N GLU A 61 -10.01 11.79 -18.08
CA GLU A 61 -10.08 10.75 -17.06
C GLU A 61 -8.69 10.27 -16.65
N ILE A 62 -8.47 10.18 -15.34
CA ILE A 62 -7.28 9.59 -14.74
C ILE A 62 -7.60 8.12 -14.47
N ARG A 63 -7.27 7.24 -15.42
CA ARG A 63 -7.64 5.82 -15.38
C ARG A 63 -6.41 4.92 -15.46
N TYR A 64 -6.38 3.88 -14.63
CA TYR A 64 -5.39 2.81 -14.74
C TYR A 64 -6.11 1.45 -14.82
N GLY A 65 -5.99 0.79 -15.98
CA GLY A 65 -6.76 -0.43 -16.26
C GLY A 65 -8.27 -0.17 -16.24
N GLU A 66 -9.00 -0.93 -15.42
CA GLU A 66 -10.46 -0.77 -15.24
C GLU A 66 -10.83 0.26 -14.15
N LYS A 67 -9.85 0.77 -13.41
CA LYS A 67 -10.10 1.66 -12.27
C LYS A 67 -9.90 3.12 -12.64
N THR A 68 -10.91 3.93 -12.37
CA THR A 68 -10.86 5.39 -12.45
C THR A 68 -10.44 5.97 -11.10
N TYR A 69 -9.42 6.82 -11.10
CA TYR A 69 -8.93 7.51 -9.92
C TYR A 69 -9.44 8.95 -9.79
N GLY A 70 -10.00 9.51 -10.86
CA GLY A 70 -10.60 10.84 -10.90
C GLY A 70 -10.53 11.44 -12.30
N PHE A 71 -10.70 12.76 -12.37
CA PHE A 71 -10.69 13.54 -13.60
C PHE A 71 -9.81 14.77 -13.41
N LEU A 72 -8.95 15.05 -14.40
CA LEU A 72 -8.26 16.32 -14.54
C LEU A 72 -9.12 17.24 -15.39
N CYS A 73 -9.67 18.28 -14.78
CA CYS A 73 -10.51 19.27 -15.46
C CYS A 73 -9.75 20.57 -15.63
N VAL A 74 -9.76 21.12 -16.84
CA VAL A 74 -9.20 22.44 -17.18
C VAL A 74 -10.28 23.32 -17.78
N LYS A 75 -10.08 24.64 -17.72
CA LYS A 75 -11.10 25.59 -18.19
C LYS A 75 -11.28 25.58 -19.70
N VAL A 76 -10.17 25.47 -20.45
CA VAL A 76 -10.14 25.43 -21.91
C VAL A 76 -9.01 24.53 -22.33
N MET A 77 -9.28 23.54 -23.18
CA MET A 77 -8.26 22.70 -23.80
C MET A 77 -8.43 22.80 -25.32
N ASP A 78 -7.31 23.03 -25.99
CA ASP A 78 -7.24 23.08 -27.45
C ASP A 78 -6.70 21.75 -27.99
N GLU A 79 -6.81 21.54 -29.31
CA GLU A 79 -6.43 20.28 -29.97
C GLU A 79 -4.94 19.93 -29.76
N GLU A 80 -4.07 20.92 -29.55
CA GLU A 80 -2.64 20.69 -29.30
C GLU A 80 -2.34 20.34 -27.84
N MET A 81 -3.11 20.89 -26.88
CA MET A 81 -2.99 20.60 -25.46
C MET A 81 -3.53 19.22 -25.09
N GLU A 82 -4.60 18.78 -25.75
CA GLU A 82 -5.26 17.51 -25.45
C GLU A 82 -4.30 16.31 -25.36
N PRO A 83 -3.42 16.03 -26.35
CA PRO A 83 -2.50 14.89 -26.26
C PRO A 83 -1.49 15.01 -25.10
N LEU A 84 -1.07 16.23 -24.76
CA LEU A 84 -0.15 16.48 -23.65
C LEU A 84 -0.83 16.22 -22.30
N LEU A 85 -2.05 16.75 -22.12
CA LEU A 85 -2.83 16.53 -20.92
C LEU A 85 -3.26 15.07 -20.77
N ARG A 86 -3.54 14.35 -21.87
CA ARG A 86 -3.78 12.90 -21.86
C ARG A 86 -2.56 12.12 -21.36
N THR A 87 -1.37 12.47 -21.87
CA THR A 87 -0.12 11.86 -21.39
C THR A 87 0.07 12.11 -19.89
N LEU A 88 -0.24 13.33 -19.43
CA LEU A 88 -0.19 13.65 -18.02
C LEU A 88 -1.19 12.80 -17.21
N THR A 89 -2.44 12.67 -17.65
CA THR A 89 -3.44 11.87 -16.91
C THR A 89 -3.02 10.41 -16.78
N ASP A 90 -2.36 9.84 -17.79
CA ASP A 90 -1.81 8.48 -17.72
C ASP A 90 -0.66 8.38 -16.70
N ASN A 91 0.20 9.40 -16.65
CA ASN A 91 1.32 9.47 -15.69
C ASN A 91 0.80 9.62 -14.24
N ILE A 92 -0.21 10.48 -14.03
CA ILE A 92 -0.88 10.62 -12.74
C ILE A 92 -1.59 9.32 -12.34
N ALA A 93 -2.25 8.64 -13.28
CA ALA A 93 -2.93 7.39 -13.01
C ALA A 93 -1.96 6.30 -12.53
N PHE A 94 -0.81 6.18 -13.18
CA PHE A 94 0.27 5.27 -12.75
C PHE A 94 0.80 5.65 -11.35
N ALA A 95 0.99 6.94 -11.09
CA ALA A 95 1.45 7.43 -9.79
C ALA A 95 0.46 7.09 -8.66
N PHE A 96 -0.82 7.39 -8.85
CA PHE A 96 -1.88 7.10 -7.88
C PHE A 96 -2.03 5.60 -7.63
N LYS A 97 -1.92 4.77 -8.67
CA LYS A 97 -1.90 3.32 -8.52
C LYS A 97 -0.70 2.86 -7.66
N SER A 98 0.48 3.39 -7.94
CA SER A 98 1.71 3.05 -7.21
C SER A 98 1.62 3.44 -5.73
N MET A 99 1.07 4.62 -5.42
CA MET A 99 0.82 5.08 -4.06
C MET A 99 -0.18 4.18 -3.32
N GLU A 100 -1.31 3.84 -3.97
CA GLU A 100 -2.29 2.93 -3.39
C GLU A 100 -1.71 1.53 -3.11
N ASP A 101 -0.86 1.02 -4.01
CA ASP A 101 -0.22 -0.28 -3.82
C ASP A 101 0.81 -0.24 -2.68
N GLU A 102 1.53 0.86 -2.53
CA GLU A 102 2.44 1.10 -1.41
C GLU A 102 1.66 1.12 -0.08
N GLU A 103 0.59 1.91 0.01
CA GLU A 103 -0.27 2.01 1.20
C GLU A 103 -0.86 0.65 1.60
N LYS A 104 -1.40 -0.10 0.63
CA LYS A 104 -1.91 -1.45 0.86
C LYS A 104 -0.83 -2.40 1.33
N ARG A 105 0.38 -2.30 0.76
CA ARG A 105 1.51 -3.13 1.17
C ARG A 105 1.91 -2.84 2.62
N GLU A 106 1.97 -1.56 2.99
CA GLU A 106 2.24 -1.14 4.37
C GLU A 106 1.17 -1.63 5.35
N GLU A 107 -0.11 -1.52 4.98
CA GLU A 107 -1.21 -2.02 5.83
C GLU A 107 -1.14 -3.54 6.00
N MET A 108 -0.93 -4.29 4.91
CA MET A 108 -0.76 -5.74 4.96
C MET A 108 0.42 -6.13 5.85
N PHE A 109 1.53 -5.40 5.76
CA PHE A 109 2.70 -5.64 6.59
C PHE A 109 2.41 -5.40 8.08
N LYS A 110 1.70 -4.31 8.43
CA LYS A 110 1.28 -4.06 9.82
C LYS A 110 0.43 -5.20 10.37
N ARG A 111 -0.56 -5.66 9.60
CA ARG A 111 -1.41 -6.80 10.00
C ARG A 111 -0.62 -8.09 10.15
N LEU A 112 0.36 -8.34 9.28
CA LEU A 112 1.25 -9.50 9.40
C LEU A 112 1.99 -9.46 10.73
N VAL A 113 2.58 -8.31 11.09
CA VAL A 113 3.29 -8.10 12.36
C VAL A 113 2.40 -8.34 13.57
N GLU A 114 1.16 -7.84 13.55
CA GLU A 114 0.18 -8.07 14.62
C GLU A 114 -0.16 -9.56 14.78
N ASN A 115 -0.30 -10.28 13.65
CA ASN A 115 -0.52 -11.72 13.67
C ASN A 115 0.68 -12.48 14.25
N ILE A 116 1.91 -12.11 13.90
CA ILE A 116 3.14 -12.70 14.47
C ILE A 116 3.12 -12.57 16.00
N LYS A 117 2.89 -11.35 16.50
CA LYS A 117 2.82 -11.07 17.94
C LYS A 117 1.73 -11.88 18.64
N THR A 118 0.56 -11.98 18.01
CA THR A 118 -0.56 -12.76 18.54
C THR A 118 -0.20 -14.23 18.66
N ILE A 119 0.52 -14.78 17.67
CA ILE A 119 0.89 -16.19 17.67
C ILE A 119 1.96 -16.49 18.73
N ALA A 120 2.99 -15.65 18.87
CA ALA A 120 3.96 -15.78 19.96
C ALA A 120 3.27 -15.77 21.34
N TYR A 121 2.33 -14.85 21.55
CA TYR A 121 1.54 -14.78 22.77
C TYR A 121 0.71 -16.06 23.02
N LEU A 122 0.10 -16.62 21.97
CA LEU A 122 -0.66 -17.87 22.06
C LEU A 122 0.23 -19.07 22.38
N VAL A 123 1.41 -19.17 21.76
CA VAL A 123 2.39 -20.22 22.03
C VAL A 123 2.76 -20.26 23.51
N ASP A 124 3.11 -19.11 24.09
CA ASP A 124 3.44 -19.03 25.51
C ASP A 124 2.26 -19.41 26.39
N ARG A 125 1.04 -18.98 26.02
CA ARG A 125 -0.19 -19.34 26.73
C ARG A 125 -0.58 -20.81 26.63
N ILE A 126 -0.08 -21.54 25.62
CA ILE A 126 -0.29 -22.99 25.50
C ILE A 126 0.72 -23.76 26.35
N ARG A 127 1.99 -23.34 26.40
CA ARG A 127 3.03 -24.03 27.18
C ARG A 127 2.69 -24.11 28.68
N ASN A 128 2.12 -23.04 29.25
CA ASN A 128 1.82 -22.97 30.68
C ASN A 128 0.78 -24.03 31.13
N PRO A 129 -0.40 -24.15 30.51
CA PRO A 129 -1.33 -25.25 30.78
C PRO A 129 -0.73 -26.63 30.55
N LEU A 130 0.07 -26.83 29.49
CA LEU A 130 0.71 -28.13 29.24
C LEU A 130 1.69 -28.53 30.34
N ALA A 131 2.48 -27.58 30.85
CA ALA A 131 3.36 -27.80 31.99
C ALA A 131 2.56 -28.16 33.26
N ALA A 132 1.44 -27.49 33.49
CA ALA A 132 0.54 -27.80 34.61
C ALA A 132 -0.08 -29.20 34.48
N ILE A 133 -0.60 -29.55 33.29
CA ILE A 133 -1.19 -30.88 33.01
C ILE A 133 -0.12 -31.97 33.20
N ARG A 134 1.10 -31.74 32.72
CA ARG A 134 2.23 -32.66 32.94
C ARG A 134 2.48 -32.88 34.43
N GLY A 135 2.64 -31.79 35.20
CA GLY A 135 2.85 -31.87 36.65
C GLY A 135 1.72 -32.58 37.39
N PHE A 136 0.45 -32.32 37.03
CA PHE A 136 -0.68 -33.03 37.62
C PHE A 136 -0.69 -34.51 37.26
N THR A 137 -0.32 -34.86 36.04
CA THR A 137 -0.25 -36.25 35.59
C THR A 137 0.87 -37.01 36.33
N GLU A 138 2.02 -36.36 36.57
CA GLU A 138 3.12 -36.92 37.38
C GLU A 138 2.71 -37.15 38.84
N ILE A 139 1.94 -36.24 39.44
CA ILE A 139 1.58 -36.29 40.87
C ILE A 139 0.39 -37.22 41.14
N TYR A 140 -0.65 -37.17 40.30
CA TYR A 140 -1.97 -37.74 40.65
C TYR A 140 -2.32 -39.02 39.89
N ILE A 141 -1.60 -39.39 38.83
CA ILE A 141 -1.90 -40.60 38.05
C ILE A 141 -0.87 -41.68 38.35
N GLU A 142 -1.27 -42.74 39.05
CA GLU A 142 -0.41 -43.88 39.40
C GLU A 142 -0.27 -44.90 38.26
N ASP A 143 -1.30 -45.04 37.42
CA ASP A 143 -1.29 -45.96 36.27
C ASP A 143 -0.28 -45.49 35.22
N GLU A 144 0.80 -46.25 35.06
CA GLU A 144 1.92 -45.92 34.17
C GLU A 144 1.50 -45.92 32.69
N GLU A 145 0.56 -46.77 32.29
CA GLU A 145 0.08 -46.83 30.91
C GLU A 145 -0.72 -45.57 30.56
N VAL A 146 -1.61 -45.15 31.47
CA VAL A 146 -2.40 -43.92 31.31
C VAL A 146 -1.49 -42.68 31.35
N ARG A 147 -0.53 -42.64 32.28
CA ARG A 147 0.44 -41.55 32.42
C ARG A 147 1.27 -41.39 31.14
N SER A 148 1.78 -42.49 30.60
CA SER A 148 2.58 -42.51 29.36
C SER A 148 1.80 -41.98 28.16
N LYS A 149 0.54 -42.41 27.97
CA LYS A 149 -0.31 -41.92 26.87
C LYS A 149 -0.57 -40.41 26.96
N ILE A 150 -0.75 -39.88 28.16
CA ILE A 150 -0.96 -38.44 28.36
C ILE A 150 0.32 -37.67 28.04
N PHE A 151 1.49 -38.14 28.49
CA PHE A 151 2.76 -37.51 28.13
C PHE A 151 3.04 -37.54 26.64
N GLU A 152 2.71 -38.63 25.95
CA GLU A 152 2.83 -38.70 24.50
C GLU A 152 2.00 -37.59 23.83
N GLN A 153 0.77 -37.35 24.26
CA GLN A 153 -0.04 -36.26 23.70
C GLN A 153 0.51 -34.87 24.07
N ILE A 154 1.02 -34.68 25.29
CA ILE A 154 1.66 -33.41 25.67
C ILE A 154 2.88 -33.13 24.79
N GLU A 155 3.76 -34.12 24.60
CA GLU A 155 4.96 -33.98 23.76
C GLU A 155 4.57 -33.71 22.30
N ARG A 156 3.53 -34.38 21.77
CA ARG A 156 3.01 -34.07 20.42
C ARG A 156 2.54 -32.63 20.29
N ILE A 157 1.82 -32.10 21.29
CA ILE A 157 1.37 -30.70 21.27
C ILE A 157 2.57 -29.75 21.40
N VAL A 158 3.54 -30.05 22.27
CA VAL A 158 4.76 -29.27 22.43
C VAL A 158 5.56 -29.24 21.12
N GLU A 159 5.66 -30.35 20.41
CA GLU A 159 6.32 -30.42 19.11
C GLU A 159 5.59 -29.57 18.05
N ILE A 160 4.26 -29.65 17.97
CA ILE A 160 3.45 -28.80 17.09
C ILE A 160 3.73 -27.31 17.38
N VAL A 161 3.73 -26.93 18.65
CA VAL A 161 3.98 -25.56 19.09
C VAL A 161 5.41 -25.10 18.79
N ARG A 162 6.43 -25.96 19.01
CA ARG A 162 7.83 -25.66 18.67
C ARG A 162 8.04 -25.49 17.16
N ASN A 163 7.36 -26.31 16.34
CA ASN A 163 7.46 -26.21 14.89
C ASN A 163 6.83 -24.91 14.37
N LEU A 164 5.78 -24.42 15.04
CA LEU A 164 5.28 -23.06 14.78
C LEU A 164 6.40 -22.05 15.07
N ASP A 165 6.99 -22.02 16.27
CA ASP A 165 8.06 -21.07 16.63
C ASP A 165 9.26 -21.05 15.67
N ILE A 166 9.70 -22.20 15.18
CA ILE A 166 10.83 -22.30 14.24
C ILE A 166 10.45 -21.70 12.88
N SER A 167 9.25 -22.01 12.38
CA SER A 167 8.73 -21.39 11.14
C SER A 167 8.53 -19.87 11.29
N TRP A 168 8.35 -19.39 12.52
CA TRP A 168 8.25 -17.95 12.85
C TRP A 168 9.60 -17.23 12.84
N SER A 169 10.65 -17.80 13.41
CA SER A 169 11.99 -17.17 13.44
C SER A 169 12.56 -16.92 12.02
N GLU A 170 12.31 -17.84 11.08
CA GLU A 170 12.68 -17.66 9.67
C GLU A 170 11.89 -16.50 9.02
N SER A 171 10.62 -16.34 9.42
CA SER A 171 9.72 -15.29 8.91
C SER A 171 10.08 -13.90 9.46
N GLU A 172 10.49 -13.79 10.73
CA GLU A 172 10.98 -12.55 11.33
C GLU A 172 12.27 -12.04 10.65
N ARG A 173 13.19 -12.95 10.35
CA ARG A 173 14.45 -12.64 9.64
C ARG A 173 14.20 -12.06 8.26
N ILE A 174 13.19 -12.56 7.54
CA ILE A 174 12.79 -12.06 6.21
C ILE A 174 12.09 -10.70 6.33
N ALA A 175 11.34 -10.48 7.40
CA ALA A 175 10.63 -9.23 7.65
C ALA A 175 11.52 -8.09 8.21
N GLY A 176 12.81 -8.35 8.46
CA GLY A 176 13.78 -7.33 8.89
C GLY A 176 13.57 -6.84 10.33
N PHE A 177 12.84 -7.60 11.15
CA PHE A 177 12.71 -7.34 12.57
C PHE A 177 13.83 -8.06 13.32
N GLU A 178 14.89 -7.33 13.66
CA GLU A 178 15.70 -7.69 14.82
C GLU A 178 15.04 -7.03 16.04
N LEU A 179 14.44 -7.84 16.92
CA LEU A 179 13.99 -7.40 18.25
C LEU A 179 15.17 -7.39 19.23
#